data_AF-A0A351L7G4-F1
#
_entry.id   AF-A0A351L7G4-F1
#
_cell.length_a   1.000
_cell.length_b   1.000
_cell.length_c   1.000
_cell.angle_alpha   90.00
_cell.angle_beta   90.00
_cell.angle_gamma   90.00
#
_symmetry.space_group_name_H-M   'P 1'
#
loop_
_entity.id
_entity.type
_entity.pdbx_description
1 polymer ?
#
loop_
_entity_poly.entity_id
_entity_poly.type
_entity_poly.pdbx_seq_one_letter_code
_entity_poly.pdbx_strand_id
1 'polypeptide(L)' 'MSQKKRFLLRLDPKLYDVLEKWSADELRSVNAQIEYLLAEAARKSGRWKETRRQSEKEEEE' A
#
# COMPACT_ATOMS: atom_id res chain seq x y z
N MET A 1 -3.48 15.86 -0.56
CA MET A 1 -3.97 14.46 -0.56
C MET A 1 -3.72 13.87 -1.93
N SER A 2 -2.64 13.10 -2.09
CA SER A 2 -2.30 12.48 -3.38
C SER A 2 -3.43 11.53 -3.81
N GLN A 3 -3.91 11.62 -5.05
CA GLN A 3 -5.02 10.80 -5.53
C GLN A 3 -4.62 9.32 -5.50
N LYS A 4 -5.30 8.51 -4.68
CA LYS A 4 -5.14 7.05 -4.70
C LYS A 4 -5.76 6.50 -5.98
N LYS A 5 -4.95 5.80 -6.79
CA LYS A 5 -5.42 5.13 -8.02
C LYS A 5 -6.36 3.97 -7.64
N ARG A 6 -7.59 4.00 -8.12
CA ARG A 6 -8.57 2.91 -7.94
C ARG A 6 -8.35 1.85 -9.02
N PHE A 7 -8.21 0.58 -8.63
CA PHE A 7 -7.97 -0.52 -9.56
C PHE A 7 -8.76 -1.78 -9.19
N LEU A 8 -9.26 -2.46 -10.22
CA LEU A 8 -9.83 -3.81 -10.27
C LEU A 8 -8.90 -4.93 -9.79
N LEU A 9 -8.72 -5.19 -8.49
CA LEU A 9 -7.91 -6.34 -8.06
C LEU A 9 -8.68 -7.65 -8.27
N ARG A 10 -8.05 -8.62 -8.95
CA ARG A 10 -8.54 -10.01 -9.02
C ARG A 10 -7.84 -10.81 -7.93
N LEU A 11 -8.61 -11.28 -6.94
CA LEU A 11 -8.11 -12.05 -5.81
C LEU A 11 -8.84 -13.38 -5.73
N ASP A 12 -8.15 -14.39 -5.18
CA ASP A 12 -8.82 -15.60 -4.72
C ASP A 12 -9.76 -15.24 -3.54
N PRO A 13 -11.03 -15.68 -3.56
CA PRO A 13 -11.98 -15.40 -2.47
C PRO A 13 -11.47 -15.83 -1.09
N LYS A 14 -10.79 -16.97 -0.99
CA LYS A 14 -10.25 -17.46 0.30
C LYS A 14 -9.15 -16.55 0.82
N LEU A 15 -8.34 -15.99 -0.08
CA LEU A 15 -7.32 -15.02 0.30
C LEU A 15 -7.95 -13.73 0.81
N TYR A 16 -9.04 -13.28 0.17
CA TYR A 16 -9.78 -12.10 0.63
C TYR A 16 -10.34 -12.30 2.05
N ASP A 17 -10.94 -13.46 2.34
CA ASP A 17 -11.48 -13.77 3.68
C ASP A 17 -10.39 -13.73 4.77
N VAL A 18 -9.18 -14.19 4.45
CA VAL A 18 -8.03 -14.14 5.37
C VAL A 18 -7.59 -12.69 5.59
N LEU A 19 -7.52 -11.88 4.52
CA LEU A 19 -7.16 -10.47 4.61
C LEU A 19 -8.20 -9.66 5.38
N GLU A 20 -9.49 -9.97 5.23
CA GLU A 20 -10.57 -9.33 5.96
C GLU A 20 -10.44 -9.57 7.47
N LYS A 21 -10.30 -10.82 7.89
CA LYS A 21 -10.06 -11.18 9.30
C LYS A 21 -8.82 -10.50 9.87
N TRP A 22 -7.70 -10.58 9.16
CA TRP A 22 -6.46 -9.94 9.60
C TRP A 22 -6.60 -8.42 9.72
N SER A 23 -7.30 -7.77 8.78
CA SER A 23 -7.54 -6.33 8.88
C SER A 23 -8.40 -5.97 10.10
N ALA A 24 -9.38 -6.80 10.45
CA ALA A 24 -10.21 -6.62 11.64
C ALA A 24 -9.39 -6.77 12.93
N ASP A 25 -8.50 -7.76 13.00
CA ASP A 25 -7.61 -7.99 14.15
C ASP A 25 -6.68 -6.79 14.40
N GLU A 26 -6.27 -6.09 13.34
CA GLU A 26 -5.41 -4.90 13.42
C GLU A 26 -6.17 -3.57 13.46
N LEU A 27 -7.50 -3.59 13.54
CA LEU A 27 -8.37 -2.41 13.51
C LEU A 27 -8.12 -1.50 12.28
N ARG A 28 -7.84 -2.11 11.13
CA ARG A 28 -7.64 -1.44 9.85
C ARG A 28 -8.75 -1.78 8.87
N SER A 29 -8.93 -0.92 7.86
CA SER A 29 -9.74 -1.33 6.70
C SER A 29 -8.97 -2.35 5.85
N VAL A 30 -9.71 -3.21 5.14
CA VAL A 30 -9.13 -4.18 4.19
C VAL A 30 -8.22 -3.49 3.17
N ASN A 31 -8.61 -2.33 2.65
CA ASN A 31 -7.80 -1.57 1.71
C ASN A 31 -6.49 -1.06 2.34
N ALA A 32 -6.53 -0.60 3.58
CA ALA A 32 -5.33 -0.18 4.31
C ALA A 32 -4.40 -1.35 4.58
N GLN A 33 -4.95 -2.53 4.89
CA GLN A 33 -4.17 -3.76 5.08
C GLN A 33 -3.49 -4.21 3.79
N ILE A 34 -4.22 -4.21 2.67
CA ILE A 34 -3.66 -4.54 1.35
C ILE A 34 -2.52 -3.56 0.99
N GLU A 35 -2.72 -2.25 1.20
CA GLU A 35 -1.70 -1.23 0.95
C GLU A 35 -0.44 -1.47 1.80
N TYR A 36 -0.60 -1.76 3.08
CA TYR A 36 0.50 -2.06 4.00
C TYR A 36 1.31 -3.28 3.53
N LEU A 37 0.64 -4.40 3.22
CA LEU A 37 1.29 -5.64 2.80
C LEU A 37 2.02 -5.47 1.46
N LEU A 38 1.42 -4.77 0.50
CA LEU A 38 2.05 -4.50 -0.79
C LEU A 38 3.29 -3.60 -0.63
N ALA A 39 3.20 -2.56 0.20
CA ALA A 39 4.34 -1.69 0.49
C ALA A 39 5.48 -2.45 1.18
N GLU A 40 5.15 -3.30 2.16
CA GLU A 40 6.13 -4.13 2.85
C GLU A 40 6.78 -5.14 1.89
N ALA A 41 6.00 -5.84 1.06
CA ALA A 41 6.52 -6.77 0.05
C ALA A 41 7.40 -6.06 -1.00
N ALA A 42 7.02 -4.85 -1.42
CA ALA A 42 7.83 -4.05 -2.33
C ALA A 42 9.17 -3.61 -1.69
N ARG A 43 9.17 -3.26 -0.40
CA ARG A 43 10.40 -2.95 0.36
C ARG A 43 11.28 -4.18 0.52
N LYS A 44 10.72 -5.31 0.96
CA LYS A 44 11.44 -6.58 1.12
C LYS A 44 12.06 -7.08 -0.18
N SER A 45 11.38 -6.86 -1.31
CA SER A 45 11.91 -7.20 -2.64
C SER A 45 12.95 -6.20 -3.18
N GLY A 46 13.27 -5.13 -2.44
CA GLY A 46 14.19 -4.07 -2.87
C GLY A 46 13.66 -3.21 -4.02
N ARG A 47 12.38 -3.37 -4.37
CA ARG A 47 11.72 -2.65 -5.49
C ARG A 47 11.14 -1.31 -5.04
N TRP A 48 10.91 -1.15 -3.75
CA TRP A 48 10.54 0.12 -3.15
C TRP A 48 11.80 0.91 -2.81
N LYS A 49 12.35 1.61 -3.81
CA LYS A 49 13.39 2.63 -3.55
C LYS A 49 12.67 3.84 -2.98
N GLU A 50 13.00 4.19 -1.74
CA GLU A 50 12.57 5.43 -1.13
C GLU A 50 13.18 6.57 -1.99
N THR A 51 12.39 7.16 -2.88
CA THR A 51 12.75 8.45 -3.47
C THR A 51 12.82 9.41 -2.31
N ARG A 52 14.03 9.58 -1.77
CA ARG A 52 14.40 10.69 -0.91
C ARG A 52 14.03 11.95 -1.69
N ARG A 53 12.97 12.62 -1.25
CA ARG A 53 12.61 14.03 -1.52
C ARG A 53 13.29 14.62 -2.76
N GLN A 54 12.65 14.50 -3.92
CA GLN A 54 12.89 15.41 -5.05
C GLN A 54 11.80 16.48 -5.17
N SER A 55 11.00 16.69 -4.12
CA SER A 55 9.93 17.70 -4.10
C SER A 55 10.19 18.86 -3.13
N GLU A 56 11.41 19.02 -2.60
CA GLU A 56 11.81 20.19 -1.77
C GLU A 56 12.85 21.08 -2.50
N LYS A 57 13.11 20.85 -3.79
CA LYS A 57 14.09 21.66 -4.58
C LYS A 57 13.48 22.51 -5.70
N GLU A 58 12.16 22.53 -5.85
CA GLU A 58 11.48 23.34 -6.89
C GLU A 58 10.78 24.59 -6.33
N GLU A 59 10.92 24.90 -5.04
CA GLU A 59 10.38 26.14 -4.42
C GLU A 59 11.45 27.22 -4.12
N GLU A 60 12.70 27.05 -4.57
CA GLU A 60 13.79 28.03 -4.39
C GLU A 60 14.40 28.57 -5.70
N GLU A 61 13.71 28.48 -6.85
CA GLU A 61 14.05 29.26 -8.07
C GLU A 61 13.02 30.35 -8.39
#